data_AF-A0A1H6Z4Y3-F1
#
_entry.id   AF-A0A1H6Z4Y3-F1
#
_cell.length_a   1.000
_cell.length_b   1.000
_cell.length_c   1.000
_cell.angle_alpha   90.00
_cell.angle_beta   90.00
_cell.angle_gamma   90.00
#
_symmetry.space_group_name_H-M   'P 1'
#
loop_
_entity.id
_entity.type
_entity.pdbx_description
1 polymer ?
#
loop_
_entity_poly.entity_id
_entity_poly.type
_entity_poly.pdbx_seq_one_letter_code
_entity_poly.pdbx_strand_id
1 'polypeptide(L)'
;MPSSRAPRLADPRLRQRIIALALLAVLVVFAGRLVMVQAVNSKAIAADALQQRLVTSEITVPRADIVDRDGVVLATSVERYNVGVNQQKILTFTRTEDGQVVAEGPAGAAEILAPILDMDADELGALMVGDSTFRYLVKDISPETWELIAAEKIVGIEPEKVEKRIYPNGALAGNVVGFMGGTAEGTGTTGLTGVEAAYQDELEGTPGERTYEKDNTGAYMIPTGVQEETAAVPGQDVVLSIDRDIQWYAQERAQEAMAETGASQATVVVQDTTTGEILALVDSDSVDPNDPAASDSDDRGARSVSTVFEPGSTAKVITMAAALEEGVATPLTRFTAPYRYTTKNDQTFTDSHDYGEQKLTLAGILAVSSNTGTVQVGEMLTAEQRWEYLDKFGFGQTTGVGLLAESPGILHDWEDWDGRTTWAVTFGQGVAVTALQTTQVYSIVANGGLKIQPTVVKGFRDADGTFTEVETAEPERVISESTATQLMTMLEDVTQSGGTGVLAKIDGYRVAGKTGTAQATGADGRLTSYVASFVGIAPADDPRIVVSVILRDPKTEIWGGTTAAPVFKDVATFALQSLRVPPSTSDPVLYPTTWE
;
A
#
# COMPACT_ATOMS: atom_id res chain seq x y z
N MET A 1 97.83 25.88 -49.68
CA MET A 1 97.07 25.50 -48.47
C MET A 1 95.67 26.08 -48.63
N PRO A 2 94.55 25.34 -48.55
CA PRO A 2 94.32 24.11 -47.77
C PRO A 2 93.97 22.87 -48.63
N SER A 3 93.95 21.71 -47.99
CA SER A 3 93.61 20.40 -48.53
C SER A 3 92.10 20.19 -48.70
N SER A 4 91.64 19.68 -49.84
CA SER A 4 90.36 18.98 -49.93
C SER A 4 90.63 17.47 -50.05
N ARG A 5 90.34 16.73 -48.98
CA ARG A 5 90.32 15.26 -49.01
C ARG A 5 89.14 14.83 -49.87
N ALA A 6 89.39 14.04 -50.91
CA ALA A 6 88.33 13.33 -51.63
C ALA A 6 87.56 12.41 -50.64
N PRO A 7 86.22 12.40 -50.66
CA PRO A 7 85.43 11.57 -49.77
C PRO A 7 85.72 10.08 -50.05
N ARG A 8 86.12 9.34 -49.02
CA ARG A 8 86.28 7.89 -49.11
C ARG A 8 84.90 7.26 -49.31
N LEU A 9 84.70 6.54 -50.41
CA LEU A 9 83.55 5.66 -50.60
C LEU A 9 83.63 4.56 -49.52
N ALA A 10 82.58 4.44 -48.72
CA ALA A 10 82.51 3.47 -47.62
C ALA A 10 82.55 2.03 -48.15
N ASP A 11 83.21 1.13 -47.40
CA ASP A 11 83.40 -0.28 -47.76
C ASP A 11 82.04 -1.01 -47.91
N PRO A 12 81.70 -1.55 -49.09
CA PRO A 12 80.42 -2.22 -49.33
C PRO A 12 80.20 -3.47 -48.47
N ARG A 13 81.28 -4.16 -48.05
CA ARG A 13 81.18 -5.33 -47.15
C ARG A 13 80.85 -4.91 -45.72
N LEU A 14 81.36 -3.75 -45.28
CA LEU A 14 81.02 -3.15 -43.99
C LEU A 14 79.55 -2.72 -43.97
N ARG A 15 79.06 -2.09 -45.05
CA ARG A 15 77.66 -1.68 -45.19
C ARG A 15 76.69 -2.87 -45.17
N GLN A 16 76.99 -3.95 -45.90
CA GLN A 16 76.17 -5.17 -45.89
C GLN A 16 76.13 -5.82 -44.50
N ARG A 17 77.25 -5.87 -43.77
CA ARG A 17 77.30 -6.40 -42.41
C ARG A 17 76.51 -5.54 -41.42
N ILE A 18 76.59 -4.22 -41.53
CA ILE A 18 75.80 -3.29 -40.70
C ILE A 18 74.31 -3.46 -40.98
N ILE A 19 73.90 -3.56 -42.24
CA ILE A 19 72.49 -3.78 -42.61
C ILE A 19 72.02 -5.16 -42.14
N ALA A 20 72.82 -6.21 -42.31
CA ALA A 20 72.49 -7.56 -41.84
C ALA A 20 72.40 -7.64 -40.31
N LEU A 21 73.30 -6.96 -39.58
CA LEU A 21 73.25 -6.85 -38.12
C LEU A 21 72.04 -6.03 -37.66
N ALA A 22 71.71 -4.95 -38.36
CA ALA A 22 70.52 -4.15 -38.07
C ALA A 22 69.24 -4.98 -38.30
N LEU A 23 69.16 -5.72 -39.40
CA LEU A 23 68.05 -6.63 -39.69
C LEU A 23 67.96 -7.75 -38.65
N LEU A 24 69.08 -8.36 -38.28
CA LEU A 24 69.12 -9.40 -37.25
C LEU A 24 68.68 -8.85 -35.89
N ALA A 25 69.15 -7.66 -35.52
CA ALA A 25 68.74 -6.99 -34.28
C ALA A 25 67.22 -6.72 -34.26
N VAL A 26 66.66 -6.22 -35.36
CA VAL A 26 65.21 -6.03 -35.52
C VAL A 26 64.45 -7.36 -35.40
N LEU A 27 64.97 -8.43 -36.02
CA LEU A 27 64.34 -9.76 -35.98
C LEU A 27 64.38 -10.37 -34.58
N VAL A 28 65.47 -10.16 -33.83
CA VAL A 28 65.59 -10.54 -32.41
C VAL A 28 64.63 -9.74 -31.53
N VAL A 29 64.44 -8.44 -31.80
CA VAL A 29 63.44 -7.62 -31.09
C VAL A 29 62.03 -8.15 -31.36
N PHE A 30 61.69 -8.50 -32.60
CA PHE A 30 60.39 -9.10 -32.92
C PHE A 30 60.22 -10.50 -32.32
N ALA A 31 61.25 -11.35 -32.35
CA ALA A 31 61.20 -12.67 -31.73
C ALA A 31 61.05 -12.57 -30.20
N GLY A 32 61.79 -11.65 -29.57
CA GLY A 32 61.64 -11.35 -28.14
C GLY A 32 60.25 -10.81 -27.80
N ARG A 33 59.69 -9.92 -28.64
CA ARG A 33 58.33 -9.42 -28.48
C ARG A 33 57.29 -10.53 -28.65
N LEU A 34 57.49 -11.44 -29.60
CA LEU A 34 56.61 -12.58 -29.83
C LEU A 34 56.59 -13.53 -28.61
N VAL A 35 57.77 -13.88 -28.07
CA VAL A 35 57.88 -14.69 -26.85
C VAL A 35 57.25 -13.98 -25.65
N MET A 36 57.45 -12.65 -25.52
CA MET A 36 56.79 -11.86 -24.48
C MET A 36 55.26 -11.94 -24.59
N VAL A 37 54.71 -11.80 -25.80
CA VAL A 37 53.26 -11.84 -26.04
C VAL A 37 52.68 -13.25 -25.85
N GLN A 38 53.31 -14.27 -26.42
CA GLN A 38 52.75 -15.64 -26.48
C GLN A 38 53.13 -16.54 -25.29
N ALA A 39 54.26 -16.31 -24.61
CA ALA A 39 54.71 -17.15 -23.50
C ALA A 39 54.57 -16.48 -22.14
N VAL A 40 54.82 -15.16 -22.05
CA VAL A 40 54.77 -14.42 -20.78
C VAL A 40 53.40 -13.82 -20.53
N ASN A 41 52.82 -13.14 -21.54
CA ASN A 41 51.55 -12.41 -21.41
C ASN A 41 50.33 -13.19 -21.91
N SER A 42 50.48 -14.43 -22.39
CA SER A 42 49.39 -15.16 -23.06
C SER A 42 48.17 -15.39 -22.18
N LYS A 43 48.36 -15.63 -20.88
CA LYS A 43 47.24 -15.76 -19.93
C LYS A 43 46.46 -14.46 -19.77
N ALA A 44 47.17 -13.33 -19.67
CA ALA A 44 46.55 -12.01 -19.53
C ALA A 44 45.81 -11.61 -20.82
N ILE A 45 46.45 -11.78 -21.98
CA ILE A 45 45.84 -11.47 -23.28
C ILE A 45 44.64 -12.39 -23.58
N ALA A 46 44.73 -13.66 -23.20
CA ALA A 46 43.60 -14.59 -23.33
C ALA A 46 42.44 -14.24 -22.39
N ALA A 47 42.72 -13.78 -21.17
CA ALA A 47 41.69 -13.31 -20.24
C ALA A 47 41.01 -12.02 -20.73
N ASP A 48 41.78 -11.06 -21.25
CA ASP A 48 41.24 -9.83 -21.85
C ASP A 48 40.36 -10.15 -23.07
N ALA A 49 40.81 -11.05 -23.94
CA ALA A 49 40.04 -11.50 -25.11
C ALA A 49 38.79 -12.32 -24.72
N LEU A 50 38.82 -13.03 -23.59
CA LEU A 50 37.65 -13.71 -23.05
C LEU A 50 36.64 -12.70 -22.51
N GLN A 51 37.06 -11.72 -21.70
CA GLN A 51 36.15 -10.68 -21.19
C GLN A 51 35.43 -9.91 -22.29
N GLN A 52 36.10 -9.62 -23.41
CA GLN A 52 35.45 -8.97 -24.56
C GLN A 52 34.34 -9.81 -25.21
N ARG A 53 34.34 -11.13 -24.95
CA ARG A 53 33.36 -12.10 -25.46
C ARG A 53 32.36 -12.56 -24.40
N LEU A 54 32.54 -12.20 -23.13
CA LEU A 54 31.54 -12.46 -22.10
C LEU A 54 30.43 -11.42 -22.18
N VAL A 55 29.19 -11.90 -22.09
CA VAL A 55 28.00 -11.09 -21.92
C VAL A 55 27.36 -11.50 -20.61
N THR A 56 27.11 -10.53 -19.76
CA THR A 56 26.34 -10.69 -18.54
C THR A 56 24.93 -10.15 -18.79
N SER A 57 23.93 -10.97 -18.50
CA SER A 57 22.51 -10.60 -18.55
C SER A 57 21.84 -10.97 -17.23
N GLU A 58 20.95 -10.10 -16.78
CA GLU A 58 20.14 -10.32 -15.59
C GLU A 58 19.03 -11.36 -15.86
N ILE A 59 18.79 -12.24 -14.89
CA ILE A 59 17.63 -13.13 -14.88
C ILE A 59 16.58 -12.49 -13.96
N THR A 60 15.60 -11.84 -14.55
CA THR A 60 14.47 -11.27 -13.80
C THR A 60 13.41 -12.33 -13.53
N VAL A 61 12.79 -12.24 -12.36
CA VAL A 61 11.63 -13.03 -11.95
C VAL A 61 10.41 -12.11 -11.91
N PRO A 62 9.21 -12.62 -12.23
CA PRO A 62 7.99 -11.83 -12.07
C PRO A 62 7.84 -11.40 -10.61
N ARG A 63 7.39 -10.16 -10.40
CA ARG A 63 6.99 -9.68 -9.09
C ARG A 63 5.87 -10.55 -8.53
N ALA A 64 5.99 -10.93 -7.26
CA ALA A 64 5.08 -11.85 -6.59
C ALA A 64 3.66 -11.28 -6.43
N ASP A 65 2.69 -12.14 -6.14
CA ASP A 65 1.29 -11.74 -6.09
C ASP A 65 0.96 -11.00 -4.79
N ILE A 66 -0.03 -10.10 -4.84
CA ILE A 66 -0.74 -9.65 -3.64
C ILE A 66 -2.07 -10.37 -3.62
N VAL A 67 -2.38 -11.07 -2.54
CA VAL A 67 -3.60 -11.88 -2.40
C VAL A 67 -4.38 -11.50 -1.15
N ASP A 68 -5.69 -11.72 -1.15
CA ASP A 68 -6.52 -11.57 0.06
C ASP A 68 -6.23 -12.68 1.09
N ARG A 69 -6.91 -12.63 2.24
CA ARG A 69 -6.70 -13.58 3.34
C ARG A 69 -6.97 -15.05 2.99
N ASP A 70 -7.73 -15.30 1.93
CA ASP A 70 -8.13 -16.62 1.44
C ASP A 70 -7.36 -17.04 0.17
N GLY A 71 -6.42 -16.20 -0.30
CA GLY A 71 -5.54 -16.47 -1.43
C GLY A 71 -6.11 -16.04 -2.79
N VAL A 72 -7.16 -15.23 -2.83
CA VAL A 72 -7.66 -14.62 -4.05
C VAL A 72 -6.71 -13.52 -4.50
N VAL A 73 -6.27 -13.59 -5.75
CA VAL A 73 -5.38 -12.61 -6.36
C VAL A 73 -6.02 -11.22 -6.43
N LEU A 74 -5.31 -10.23 -5.87
CA LEU A 74 -5.63 -8.80 -5.93
C LEU A 74 -4.67 -8.04 -6.86
N ALA A 75 -3.40 -8.44 -6.91
CA ALA A 75 -2.42 -7.99 -7.89
C ALA A 75 -1.55 -9.17 -8.34
N THR A 76 -1.25 -9.24 -9.64
CA THR A 76 -0.38 -10.28 -10.21
C THR A 76 0.43 -9.74 -11.37
N SER A 77 1.53 -10.41 -11.65
CA SER A 77 2.41 -10.06 -12.76
C SER A 77 2.34 -11.09 -13.88
N VAL A 78 2.12 -10.60 -15.10
CA VAL A 78 2.10 -11.44 -16.29
C VAL A 78 3.22 -11.07 -17.25
N GLU A 79 3.77 -12.09 -17.90
CA GLU A 79 4.74 -11.92 -18.97
C GLU A 79 4.06 -11.35 -20.21
N ARG A 80 4.68 -10.31 -20.79
CA ARG A 80 4.31 -9.66 -22.04
C ARG A 80 5.54 -9.45 -22.90
N TYR A 81 5.31 -9.15 -24.18
CA TYR A 81 6.38 -8.81 -25.09
C TYR A 81 6.10 -7.48 -25.78
N ASN A 82 7.14 -6.66 -25.91
CA ASN A 82 7.20 -5.63 -26.92
C ASN A 82 8.00 -6.18 -28.11
N VAL A 83 7.56 -5.86 -29.32
CA VAL A 83 8.23 -6.31 -30.55
C VAL A 83 8.96 -5.13 -31.14
N GLY A 84 10.28 -5.25 -31.24
CA GLY A 84 11.14 -4.29 -31.90
C GLY A 84 11.64 -4.77 -33.25
N VAL A 85 12.08 -3.81 -34.07
CA VAL A 85 12.81 -4.07 -35.31
C VAL A 85 14.17 -3.39 -35.30
N ASN A 86 15.19 -4.13 -35.70
CA ASN A 86 16.48 -3.61 -36.11
C ASN A 86 16.44 -3.28 -37.60
N GLN A 87 16.29 -1.99 -37.91
CA GLN A 87 16.04 -1.50 -39.27
C GLN A 87 17.23 -1.73 -40.22
N GLN A 88 18.42 -1.98 -39.68
CA GLN A 88 19.59 -2.33 -40.49
C GLN A 88 19.66 -3.83 -40.80
N LYS A 89 19.31 -4.69 -39.84
CA LYS A 89 19.32 -6.15 -40.02
C LYS A 89 18.17 -6.63 -40.90
N ILE A 90 16.97 -6.04 -40.75
CA ILE A 90 15.76 -6.43 -41.48
C ILE A 90 15.91 -6.31 -43.02
N LEU A 91 16.82 -5.47 -43.50
CA LEU A 91 17.17 -5.36 -44.92
C LEU A 91 17.75 -6.66 -45.51
N THR A 92 18.30 -7.52 -44.66
CA THR A 92 18.88 -8.82 -45.06
C THR A 92 17.87 -9.96 -45.00
N PHE A 93 16.64 -9.67 -44.57
CA PHE A 93 15.59 -10.68 -44.51
C PHE A 93 15.22 -11.14 -45.92
N THR A 94 15.18 -12.46 -46.11
CA THR A 94 14.73 -13.10 -47.34
C THR A 94 14.10 -14.43 -46.97
N ARG A 95 12.85 -14.66 -47.40
CA ARG A 95 12.15 -15.92 -47.28
C ARG A 95 12.09 -16.59 -48.64
N THR A 96 12.53 -17.85 -48.69
CA THR A 96 12.53 -18.65 -49.92
C THR A 96 11.67 -19.89 -49.72
N GLU A 97 10.72 -20.11 -50.62
CA GLU A 97 9.88 -21.32 -50.67
C GLU A 97 10.05 -21.94 -52.07
N ASP A 98 10.29 -23.26 -52.13
CA ASP A 98 10.57 -24.00 -53.37
C ASP A 98 11.65 -23.38 -54.28
N GLY A 99 12.62 -22.69 -53.67
CA GLY A 99 13.72 -22.03 -54.38
C GLY A 99 13.37 -20.65 -54.97
N GLN A 100 12.19 -20.11 -54.69
CA GLN A 100 11.78 -18.75 -55.07
C GLN A 100 11.69 -17.84 -53.86
N VAL A 101 12.19 -16.61 -54.00
CA VAL A 101 12.03 -15.57 -52.96
C VAL A 101 10.56 -15.14 -52.95
N VAL A 102 9.88 -15.42 -51.85
CA VAL A 102 8.46 -15.11 -51.65
C VAL A 102 8.24 -13.86 -50.79
N ALA A 103 9.25 -13.46 -50.01
CA ALA A 103 9.24 -12.22 -49.22
C ALA A 103 10.68 -11.73 -49.01
N GLU A 104 10.91 -10.43 -49.09
CA GLU A 104 12.23 -9.82 -48.85
C GLU A 104 12.12 -8.47 -48.15
N GLY A 105 13.13 -8.18 -47.32
CA GLY A 105 13.29 -6.91 -46.64
C GLY A 105 12.11 -6.50 -45.75
N PRO A 106 11.98 -5.20 -45.44
CA PRO A 106 10.93 -4.65 -44.60
C PRO A 106 9.50 -4.96 -45.07
N ALA A 107 9.23 -4.81 -46.39
CA ALA A 107 7.88 -4.99 -46.93
C ALA A 107 7.42 -6.46 -46.85
N GLY A 108 8.29 -7.40 -47.24
CA GLY A 108 7.97 -8.82 -47.14
C GLY A 108 7.84 -9.31 -45.69
N ALA A 109 8.61 -8.75 -44.76
CA ALA A 109 8.45 -9.03 -43.33
C ALA A 109 7.10 -8.50 -42.80
N ALA A 110 6.70 -7.30 -43.21
CA ALA A 110 5.45 -6.69 -42.80
C ALA A 110 4.22 -7.46 -43.29
N GLU A 111 4.22 -7.96 -44.53
CA GLU A 111 3.12 -8.80 -45.05
C GLU A 111 2.90 -10.09 -44.24
N ILE A 112 3.98 -10.68 -43.70
CA ILE A 112 3.93 -11.88 -42.86
C ILE A 112 3.41 -11.55 -41.46
N LEU A 113 3.87 -10.43 -40.87
CA LEU A 113 3.57 -10.08 -39.48
C LEU A 113 2.23 -9.34 -39.30
N ALA A 114 1.78 -8.59 -40.31
CA ALA A 114 0.51 -7.87 -40.31
C ALA A 114 -0.70 -8.70 -39.82
N PRO A 115 -0.96 -9.92 -40.34
CA PRO A 115 -2.08 -10.73 -39.87
C PRO A 115 -1.90 -11.28 -38.44
N ILE A 116 -0.66 -11.43 -37.95
CA ILE A 116 -0.38 -11.89 -36.58
C ILE A 116 -0.61 -10.75 -35.58
N LEU A 117 -0.25 -9.52 -35.98
CA LEU A 117 -0.33 -8.32 -35.16
C LEU A 117 -1.67 -7.56 -35.29
N ASP A 118 -2.54 -7.98 -36.20
CA ASP A 118 -3.76 -7.25 -36.58
C ASP A 118 -3.48 -5.79 -36.97
N MET A 119 -2.42 -5.60 -37.76
CA MET A 119 -1.95 -4.29 -38.24
C MET A 119 -1.98 -4.22 -39.77
N ASP A 120 -2.07 -3.01 -40.31
CA ASP A 120 -1.89 -2.78 -41.74
C ASP A 120 -0.44 -3.05 -42.16
N ALA A 121 -0.24 -3.75 -43.28
CA ALA A 121 1.08 -4.16 -43.75
C ALA A 121 1.93 -2.98 -44.25
N ASP A 122 1.31 -1.97 -44.86
CA ASP A 122 2.04 -0.79 -45.34
C ASP A 122 2.48 0.09 -44.16
N GLU A 123 1.62 0.27 -43.16
CA GLU A 123 1.98 0.97 -41.91
C GLU A 123 3.11 0.24 -41.17
N LEU A 124 3.00 -1.07 -41.01
CA LEU A 124 4.01 -1.88 -40.33
C LEU A 124 5.35 -1.87 -41.10
N GLY A 125 5.30 -1.98 -42.43
CA GLY A 125 6.49 -1.89 -43.29
C GLY A 125 7.17 -0.53 -43.19
N ALA A 126 6.40 0.56 -43.11
CA ALA A 126 6.94 1.91 -42.89
C ALA A 126 7.63 2.04 -41.52
N LEU A 127 7.16 1.31 -40.50
CA LEU A 127 7.84 1.27 -39.20
C LEU A 127 9.23 0.61 -39.29
N MET A 128 9.39 -0.38 -40.17
CA MET A 128 10.61 -1.18 -40.34
C MET A 128 11.71 -0.51 -41.18
N VAL A 129 11.40 0.56 -41.91
CA VAL A 129 12.38 1.30 -42.73
C VAL A 129 13.07 2.40 -41.91
N GLY A 130 14.40 2.39 -41.89
CA GLY A 130 15.22 3.42 -41.26
C GLY A 130 16.63 2.93 -40.95
N ASP A 131 17.33 3.63 -40.07
CA ASP A 131 18.70 3.35 -39.66
C ASP A 131 18.84 3.00 -38.16
N SER A 132 17.73 2.91 -37.42
CA SER A 132 17.75 2.55 -36.00
C SER A 132 18.13 1.09 -35.81
N THR A 133 18.95 0.83 -34.79
CA THR A 133 19.25 -0.54 -34.35
C THR A 133 18.11 -1.16 -33.55
N PHE A 134 17.15 -0.35 -33.09
CA PHE A 134 15.93 -0.82 -32.43
C PHE A 134 14.79 0.21 -32.56
N ARG A 135 13.61 -0.24 -32.95
CA ARG A 135 12.39 0.57 -32.97
C ARG A 135 11.18 -0.30 -32.64
N TYR A 136 10.30 0.15 -31.74
CA TYR A 136 9.06 -0.56 -31.45
C TYR A 136 8.14 -0.61 -32.66
N LEU A 137 7.64 -1.82 -32.93
CA LEU A 137 6.56 -2.09 -33.88
C LEU A 137 5.21 -2.13 -33.15
N VAL A 138 5.17 -2.90 -32.06
CA VAL A 138 4.00 -3.07 -31.20
C VAL A 138 4.46 -3.34 -29.77
N LYS A 139 3.62 -3.00 -28.79
CA LYS A 139 3.87 -3.22 -27.36
C LYS A 139 2.75 -4.09 -26.78
N ASP A 140 3.01 -4.69 -25.62
CA ASP A 140 2.02 -5.41 -24.80
C ASP A 140 1.33 -6.60 -25.52
N ILE A 141 2.08 -7.37 -26.31
CA ILE A 141 1.55 -8.61 -26.91
C ILE A 141 1.68 -9.79 -25.93
N SER A 142 0.84 -10.81 -26.10
CA SER A 142 0.91 -12.04 -25.30
C SER A 142 2.11 -12.90 -25.70
N PRO A 143 2.57 -13.80 -24.80
CA PRO A 143 3.56 -14.82 -25.14
C PRO A 143 3.14 -15.67 -26.34
N GLU A 144 1.84 -16.01 -26.46
CA GLU A 144 1.29 -16.77 -27.59
C GLU A 144 1.46 -16.02 -28.93
N THR A 145 1.17 -14.72 -28.97
CA THR A 145 1.40 -13.90 -30.17
C THR A 145 2.90 -13.80 -30.49
N TRP A 146 3.75 -13.67 -29.47
CA TRP A 146 5.20 -13.67 -29.68
C TRP A 146 5.70 -15.00 -30.24
N GLU A 147 5.20 -16.14 -29.77
CA GLU A 147 5.57 -17.46 -30.31
C GLU A 147 5.24 -17.59 -31.81
N LEU A 148 4.11 -17.04 -32.25
CA LEU A 148 3.75 -16.99 -33.67
C LEU A 148 4.76 -16.14 -34.46
N ILE A 149 5.14 -14.96 -33.97
CA ILE A 149 6.16 -14.09 -34.61
C ILE A 149 7.53 -14.78 -34.66
N ALA A 150 7.94 -15.39 -33.56
CA ALA A 150 9.22 -16.07 -33.44
C ALA A 150 9.33 -17.28 -34.38
N ALA A 151 8.22 -17.97 -34.63
CA ALA A 151 8.15 -19.10 -35.57
C ALA A 151 8.47 -18.69 -37.02
N GLU A 152 8.22 -17.43 -37.39
CA GLU A 152 8.50 -16.89 -38.72
C GLU A 152 10.00 -16.62 -38.97
N LYS A 153 10.83 -16.60 -37.91
CA LYS A 153 12.30 -16.49 -37.97
C LYS A 153 12.80 -15.30 -38.82
N ILE A 154 12.10 -14.18 -38.74
CA ILE A 154 12.42 -12.98 -39.51
C ILE A 154 13.63 -12.29 -38.87
N VAL A 155 14.73 -12.21 -39.63
CA VAL A 155 15.97 -11.54 -39.20
C VAL A 155 15.70 -10.06 -38.96
N GLY A 156 16.08 -9.56 -37.79
CA GLY A 156 15.91 -8.16 -37.42
C GLY A 156 14.62 -7.87 -36.64
N ILE A 157 13.76 -8.86 -36.39
CA ILE A 157 12.68 -8.75 -35.41
C ILE A 157 13.19 -9.26 -34.06
N GLU A 158 13.08 -8.43 -33.03
CA GLU A 158 13.70 -8.66 -31.73
C GLU A 158 12.64 -8.49 -30.63
N PRO A 159 12.50 -9.47 -29.71
CA PRO A 159 11.61 -9.31 -28.57
C PRO A 159 12.27 -8.45 -27.49
N GLU A 160 11.47 -7.63 -26.84
CA GLU A 160 11.76 -7.13 -25.50
C GLU A 160 10.72 -7.76 -24.57
N LYS A 161 11.16 -8.72 -23.75
CA LYS A 161 10.31 -9.30 -22.70
C LYS A 161 10.06 -8.23 -21.64
N VAL A 162 8.81 -7.97 -21.35
CA VAL A 162 8.38 -7.01 -20.33
C VAL A 162 7.40 -7.67 -19.37
N GLU A 163 7.33 -7.13 -18.17
CA GLU A 163 6.38 -7.56 -17.16
C GLU A 163 5.26 -6.53 -17.08
N LYS A 164 4.01 -7.02 -17.01
CA LYS A 164 2.84 -6.19 -16.79
C LYS A 164 2.17 -6.57 -15.49
N ARG A 165 2.07 -5.59 -14.59
CA ARG A 165 1.29 -5.71 -13.36
C ARG A 165 -0.20 -5.56 -13.69
N ILE A 166 -1.03 -6.48 -13.21
CA ILE A 166 -2.48 -6.53 -13.44
C ILE A 166 -3.20 -6.58 -12.09
N TYR A 167 -4.30 -5.84 -11.96
CA TYR A 167 -5.15 -5.82 -10.78
C TYR A 167 -6.55 -6.30 -11.15
N PRO A 168 -6.84 -7.62 -11.03
CA PRO A 168 -8.04 -8.23 -11.60
C PRO A 168 -9.37 -7.71 -11.04
N ASN A 169 -9.34 -7.09 -9.86
CA ASN A 169 -10.53 -6.61 -9.14
C ASN A 169 -10.77 -5.10 -9.31
N GLY A 170 -10.03 -4.43 -10.19
CA GLY A 170 -10.15 -2.98 -10.43
C GLY A 170 -9.92 -2.17 -9.15
N ALA A 171 -10.84 -1.25 -8.85
CA ALA A 171 -10.80 -0.39 -7.67
C ALA A 171 -11.06 -1.09 -6.31
N LEU A 172 -11.28 -2.41 -6.27
CA LEU A 172 -11.44 -3.12 -5.00
C LEU A 172 -10.13 -3.09 -4.20
N ALA A 173 -10.19 -2.54 -2.99
CA ALA A 173 -9.05 -2.34 -2.10
C ALA A 173 -7.88 -1.56 -2.74
N GLY A 174 -8.13 -0.76 -3.79
CA GLY A 174 -7.04 -0.13 -4.54
C GLY A 174 -6.16 0.82 -3.71
N ASN A 175 -6.75 1.50 -2.72
CA ASN A 175 -6.06 2.30 -1.71
C ASN A 175 -5.14 1.47 -0.79
N VAL A 176 -5.43 0.18 -0.59
CA VAL A 176 -4.64 -0.76 0.22
C VAL A 176 -3.58 -1.45 -0.63
N VAL A 177 -3.98 -2.06 -1.75
CA VAL A 177 -3.10 -2.76 -2.67
C VAL A 177 -2.06 -1.79 -3.22
N GLY A 178 -2.51 -0.61 -3.65
CA GLY A 178 -1.68 0.39 -4.30
C GLY A 178 -1.41 0.08 -5.76
N PHE A 179 -0.47 0.83 -6.36
CA PHE A 179 -0.14 0.72 -7.77
C PHE A 179 1.34 0.97 -8.04
N MET A 180 1.81 0.46 -9.18
CA MET A 180 3.16 0.65 -9.69
C MET A 180 3.32 2.01 -10.36
N GLY A 181 4.50 2.60 -10.21
CA GLY A 181 4.91 3.79 -10.96
C GLY A 181 5.20 3.47 -12.42
N GLY A 182 5.29 4.50 -13.26
CA GLY A 182 5.58 4.34 -14.69
C GLY A 182 5.02 5.49 -15.53
N THR A 183 5.50 5.64 -16.76
CA THR A 183 4.87 6.52 -17.75
C THR A 183 3.53 5.92 -18.20
N ALA A 184 2.71 6.68 -18.95
CA ALA A 184 1.43 6.22 -19.52
C ALA A 184 1.50 4.92 -20.37
N GLU A 185 2.69 4.35 -20.54
CA GLU A 185 2.99 3.12 -21.29
C GLU A 185 3.44 1.93 -20.39
N GLY A 186 3.37 2.07 -19.06
CA GLY A 186 3.10 0.93 -18.16
C GLY A 186 4.25 -0.03 -17.78
N THR A 187 5.48 0.43 -17.57
CA THR A 187 6.60 -0.47 -17.19
C THR A 187 7.49 0.05 -16.06
N GLY A 188 6.96 0.72 -15.04
CA GLY A 188 7.79 1.03 -13.88
C GLY A 188 7.84 -0.14 -12.89
N THR A 189 9.00 -0.31 -12.28
CA THR A 189 9.33 -1.42 -11.37
C THR A 189 9.11 -1.05 -9.91
N THR A 190 8.70 0.19 -9.60
CA THR A 190 8.58 0.66 -8.22
C THR A 190 7.13 0.88 -7.83
N GLY A 191 6.66 0.24 -6.76
CA GLY A 191 5.38 0.57 -6.13
C GLY A 191 5.36 2.01 -5.61
N LEU A 192 4.28 2.75 -5.86
CA LEU A 192 4.17 4.15 -5.44
C LEU A 192 3.34 4.37 -4.17
N THR A 193 2.43 3.45 -3.86
CA THR A 193 1.54 3.54 -2.70
C THR A 193 1.12 2.14 -2.24
N GLY A 194 0.40 2.08 -1.13
CA GLY A 194 -0.19 0.84 -0.61
C GLY A 194 0.85 -0.24 -0.32
N VAL A 195 0.41 -1.49 -0.42
CA VAL A 195 1.22 -2.69 -0.24
C VAL A 195 2.30 -2.80 -1.31
N GLU A 196 2.01 -2.39 -2.55
CA GLU A 196 3.02 -2.36 -3.63
C GLU A 196 4.27 -1.56 -3.22
N ALA A 197 4.10 -0.42 -2.55
CA ALA A 197 5.24 0.37 -2.07
C ALA A 197 5.79 -0.10 -0.71
N ALA A 198 4.91 -0.50 0.21
CA ALA A 198 5.29 -0.87 1.57
C ALA A 198 6.10 -2.18 1.64
N TYR A 199 5.84 -3.12 0.73
CA TYR A 199 6.43 -4.46 0.70
C TYR A 199 7.13 -4.74 -0.64
N GLN A 200 7.76 -3.70 -1.21
CA GLN A 200 8.49 -3.77 -2.47
C GLN A 200 9.55 -4.88 -2.44
N ASP A 201 10.35 -4.94 -1.37
CA ASP A 201 11.48 -5.86 -1.26
C ASP A 201 11.02 -7.33 -1.22
N GLU A 202 9.93 -7.60 -0.50
CA GLU A 202 9.31 -8.93 -0.45
C GLU A 202 8.71 -9.32 -1.80
N LEU A 203 8.06 -8.37 -2.49
CA LEU A 203 7.39 -8.63 -3.78
C LEU A 203 8.37 -8.81 -4.95
N GLU A 204 9.49 -8.08 -5.02
CA GLU A 204 10.44 -8.17 -6.14
C GLU A 204 11.34 -9.42 -6.07
N GLY A 205 11.71 -9.85 -4.86
CA GLY A 205 12.75 -10.86 -4.69
C GLY A 205 14.13 -10.35 -5.11
N THR A 206 15.02 -11.26 -5.51
CA THR A 206 16.40 -10.92 -5.92
C THR A 206 16.70 -11.44 -7.32
N PRO A 207 17.04 -10.56 -8.28
CA PRO A 207 17.42 -10.99 -9.61
C PRO A 207 18.63 -11.92 -9.63
N GLY A 208 18.64 -12.84 -10.60
CA GLY A 208 19.78 -13.70 -10.89
C GLY A 208 20.71 -13.08 -11.93
N GLU A 209 21.82 -13.74 -12.22
CA GLU A 209 22.78 -13.30 -13.21
C GLU A 209 23.21 -14.49 -14.08
N ARG A 210 23.24 -14.30 -15.39
CA ARG A 210 23.85 -15.26 -16.32
C ARG A 210 24.96 -14.58 -17.11
N THR A 211 26.16 -15.12 -17.01
CA THR A 211 27.32 -14.72 -17.82
C THR A 211 27.63 -15.82 -18.84
N TYR A 212 27.63 -15.49 -20.13
CA TYR A 212 27.91 -16.45 -21.20
C TYR A 212 28.84 -15.88 -22.29
N GLU A 213 29.61 -16.75 -22.95
CA GLU A 213 30.44 -16.36 -24.08
C GLU A 213 29.60 -16.21 -25.37
N LYS A 214 29.68 -15.06 -26.05
CA LYS A 214 29.04 -14.81 -27.36
C LYS A 214 29.99 -15.14 -28.52
N ASP A 215 29.41 -15.51 -29.67
CA ASP A 215 30.16 -15.74 -30.89
C ASP A 215 30.75 -14.44 -31.50
N ASN A 216 31.58 -14.58 -32.54
CA ASN A 216 32.23 -13.45 -33.22
C ASN A 216 31.25 -12.56 -34.00
N THR A 217 29.99 -12.97 -34.17
CA THR A 217 28.92 -12.16 -34.79
C THR A 217 28.13 -11.37 -33.74
N GLY A 218 28.27 -11.75 -32.47
CA GLY A 218 27.58 -11.18 -31.33
C GLY A 218 26.12 -11.60 -31.20
N ALA A 219 25.63 -12.52 -32.04
CA ALA A 219 24.22 -12.87 -32.14
C ALA A 219 23.83 -14.09 -31.29
N TYR A 220 24.77 -14.99 -30.99
CA TYR A 220 24.46 -16.26 -30.32
C TYR A 220 25.44 -16.59 -29.19
N MET A 221 24.92 -17.20 -28.14
CA MET A 221 25.70 -17.85 -27.08
C MET A 221 26.48 -19.04 -27.65
N ILE A 222 27.76 -19.17 -27.29
CA ILE A 222 28.59 -20.34 -27.60
C ILE A 222 28.25 -21.45 -26.58
N PRO A 223 27.63 -22.57 -27.00
CA PRO A 223 27.16 -23.60 -26.06
C PRO A 223 28.30 -24.28 -25.29
N THR A 224 29.51 -24.29 -25.85
CA THR A 224 30.72 -24.87 -25.24
C THR A 224 31.64 -23.84 -24.58
N GLY A 225 31.23 -22.57 -24.54
CA GLY A 225 32.00 -21.47 -23.95
C GLY A 225 31.83 -21.39 -22.43
N VAL A 226 32.40 -20.36 -21.82
CA VAL A 226 32.17 -20.07 -20.39
C VAL A 226 30.69 -19.74 -20.18
N GLN A 227 30.08 -20.40 -19.19
CA GLN A 227 28.73 -20.14 -18.71
C GLN A 227 28.76 -20.17 -17.19
N GLU A 228 28.39 -19.06 -16.57
CA GLU A 228 28.25 -18.92 -15.13
C GLU A 228 26.83 -18.40 -14.85
N GLU A 229 26.12 -19.01 -13.92
CA GLU A 229 24.74 -18.64 -13.61
C GLU A 229 24.53 -18.63 -12.09
N THR A 230 24.01 -17.51 -11.61
CA THR A 230 23.43 -17.34 -10.28
C THR A 230 21.92 -17.29 -10.47
N ALA A 231 21.20 -18.25 -9.89
CA ALA A 231 19.75 -18.30 -10.00
C ALA A 231 19.11 -17.10 -9.30
N ALA A 232 18.02 -16.59 -9.88
CA ALA A 232 17.17 -15.60 -9.23
C ALA A 232 16.42 -16.21 -8.04
N VAL A 233 16.14 -15.38 -7.04
CA VAL A 233 15.29 -15.73 -5.90
C VAL A 233 13.94 -15.04 -6.12
N PRO A 234 12.84 -15.78 -6.30
CA PRO A 234 11.50 -15.20 -6.43
C PRO A 234 11.14 -14.34 -5.22
N GLY A 235 10.32 -13.32 -5.45
CA GLY A 235 9.63 -12.64 -4.36
C GLY A 235 8.65 -13.57 -3.64
N GLN A 236 8.15 -13.11 -2.51
CA GLN A 236 7.13 -13.77 -1.70
C GLN A 236 5.80 -13.11 -1.97
N ASP A 237 4.74 -13.91 -2.12
CA ASP A 237 3.39 -13.34 -2.22
C ASP A 237 3.06 -12.65 -0.90
N VAL A 238 2.50 -11.45 -0.97
CA VAL A 238 1.99 -10.75 0.21
C VAL A 238 0.54 -11.15 0.42
N VAL A 239 0.27 -11.83 1.53
CA VAL A 239 -1.08 -12.26 1.94
C VAL A 239 -1.67 -11.18 2.83
N LEU A 240 -2.71 -10.50 2.36
CA LEU A 240 -3.40 -9.49 3.14
C LEU A 240 -4.28 -10.12 4.22
N SER A 241 -4.56 -9.35 5.27
CA SER A 241 -5.59 -9.68 6.26
C SER A 241 -7.01 -9.33 5.78
N ILE A 242 -7.08 -8.51 4.71
CA ILE A 242 -8.31 -8.11 4.02
C ILE A 242 -9.10 -9.34 3.57
N ASP A 243 -10.38 -9.35 3.91
CA ASP A 243 -11.37 -10.27 3.37
C ASP A 243 -12.02 -9.58 2.16
N ARG A 244 -11.81 -10.13 0.97
CA ARG A 244 -12.28 -9.50 -0.29
C ARG A 244 -13.79 -9.26 -0.27
N ASP A 245 -14.57 -10.18 0.28
CA ASP A 245 -16.03 -10.09 0.24
C ASP A 245 -16.54 -9.04 1.25
N ILE A 246 -15.95 -8.98 2.46
CA ILE A 246 -16.25 -7.91 3.43
C ILE A 246 -15.81 -6.55 2.90
N GLN A 247 -14.63 -6.46 2.30
CA GLN A 247 -14.12 -5.23 1.66
C GLN A 247 -15.06 -4.75 0.56
N TRP A 248 -15.48 -5.64 -0.34
CA TRP A 248 -16.37 -5.28 -1.45
C TRP A 248 -17.70 -4.74 -0.95
N TYR A 249 -18.33 -5.45 -0.01
CA TYR A 249 -19.61 -5.03 0.56
C TYR A 249 -19.50 -3.69 1.31
N ALA A 250 -18.43 -3.51 2.09
CA ALA A 250 -18.18 -2.25 2.79
C ALA A 250 -17.91 -1.08 1.83
N GLN A 251 -17.20 -1.32 0.72
CA GLN A 251 -16.98 -0.33 -0.34
C GLN A 251 -18.27 0.08 -1.03
N GLU A 252 -19.10 -0.89 -1.43
CA GLU A 252 -20.39 -0.62 -2.06
C GLU A 252 -21.28 0.18 -1.12
N ARG A 253 -21.41 -0.27 0.13
CA ARG A 253 -22.27 0.41 1.11
C ARG A 253 -21.79 1.81 1.46
N ALA A 254 -20.48 2.05 1.49
CA ALA A 254 -19.90 3.38 1.69
C ALA A 254 -20.24 4.33 0.54
N GLN A 255 -20.19 3.84 -0.71
CA GLN A 255 -20.58 4.62 -1.88
C GLN A 255 -22.08 4.94 -1.89
N GLU A 256 -22.92 3.97 -1.53
CA GLU A 256 -24.36 4.21 -1.35
C GLU A 256 -24.62 5.26 -0.27
N ALA A 257 -23.90 5.20 0.86
CA ALA A 257 -24.04 6.17 1.94
C ALA A 257 -23.69 7.60 1.48
N MET A 258 -22.67 7.75 0.63
CA MET A 258 -22.35 9.05 0.03
C MET A 258 -23.46 9.54 -0.88
N ALA A 259 -24.02 8.68 -1.73
CA ALA A 259 -25.14 9.02 -2.59
C ALA A 259 -26.40 9.41 -1.80
N GLU A 260 -26.69 8.70 -0.69
CA GLU A 260 -27.84 8.94 0.20
C GLU A 260 -27.70 10.24 0.99
N THR A 261 -26.49 10.58 1.42
CA THR A 261 -26.24 11.68 2.36
C THR A 261 -25.67 12.94 1.72
N GLY A 262 -25.12 12.83 0.51
CA GLY A 262 -24.32 13.87 -0.14
C GLY A 262 -22.97 14.11 0.53
N ALA A 263 -22.49 13.18 1.37
CA ALA A 263 -21.16 13.24 1.97
C ALA A 263 -20.08 13.34 0.89
N SER A 264 -19.02 14.10 1.16
CA SER A 264 -17.90 14.26 0.23
C SER A 264 -16.92 13.09 0.28
N GLN A 265 -16.86 12.36 1.39
CA GLN A 265 -16.02 11.19 1.58
C GLN A 265 -16.69 10.22 2.56
N ALA A 266 -16.44 8.93 2.37
CA ALA A 266 -16.79 7.88 3.33
C ALA A 266 -15.58 6.97 3.59
N THR A 267 -15.32 6.70 4.87
CA THR A 267 -14.31 5.74 5.31
C THR A 267 -14.97 4.69 6.19
N VAL A 268 -14.66 3.41 5.94
CA VAL A 268 -15.12 2.28 6.76
C VAL A 268 -13.92 1.41 7.12
N VAL A 269 -13.76 1.11 8.40
CA VAL A 269 -12.73 0.18 8.88
C VAL A 269 -13.40 -0.97 9.58
N VAL A 270 -13.07 -2.21 9.22
CA VAL A 270 -13.49 -3.43 9.91
C VAL A 270 -12.24 -4.12 10.45
N GLN A 271 -12.16 -4.25 11.76
CA GLN A 271 -11.02 -4.86 12.47
C GLN A 271 -11.48 -6.09 13.26
N ASP A 272 -10.75 -7.21 13.17
CA ASP A 272 -10.92 -8.34 14.09
C ASP A 272 -10.31 -7.98 15.46
N THR A 273 -11.12 -8.13 16.51
CA THR A 273 -10.77 -7.73 17.89
C THR A 273 -9.70 -8.61 18.53
N THR A 274 -9.56 -9.85 18.06
CA THR A 274 -8.70 -10.87 18.67
C THR A 274 -7.30 -10.83 18.07
N THR A 275 -7.19 -10.62 16.76
CA THR A 275 -5.92 -10.64 16.03
C THR A 275 -5.38 -9.25 15.69
N GLY A 276 -6.24 -8.23 15.72
CA GLY A 276 -5.90 -6.90 15.21
C GLY A 276 -5.92 -6.79 13.67
N GLU A 277 -6.17 -7.90 12.97
CA GLU A 277 -6.27 -7.94 11.50
C GLU A 277 -7.33 -6.95 11.00
N ILE A 278 -6.99 -6.19 9.96
CA ILE A 278 -7.93 -5.34 9.23
C ILE A 278 -8.60 -6.16 8.14
N LEU A 279 -9.88 -6.48 8.35
CA LEU A 279 -10.69 -7.26 7.42
C LEU A 279 -11.19 -6.41 6.25
N ALA A 280 -11.41 -5.12 6.48
CA ALA A 280 -11.70 -4.16 5.43
C ALA A 280 -11.15 -2.76 5.80
N LEU A 281 -10.54 -2.10 4.83
CA LEU A 281 -10.02 -0.73 4.92
C LEU A 281 -10.50 0.06 3.71
N VAL A 282 -11.65 0.70 3.88
CA VAL A 282 -12.39 1.35 2.81
C VAL A 282 -12.17 2.84 2.86
N ASP A 283 -11.75 3.39 1.73
CA ASP A 283 -11.88 4.80 1.40
C ASP A 283 -12.79 4.90 0.17
N SER A 284 -13.77 5.82 0.21
CA SER A 284 -14.62 6.08 -0.96
C SER A 284 -13.78 6.53 -2.15
N ASP A 285 -14.31 6.36 -3.36
CA ASP A 285 -13.63 6.76 -4.60
C ASP A 285 -12.22 6.14 -4.72
N SER A 286 -12.07 4.93 -4.17
CA SER A 286 -10.81 4.18 -4.17
C SER A 286 -10.24 4.09 -5.59
N VAL A 287 -8.93 4.32 -5.69
CA VAL A 287 -8.21 4.29 -6.96
C VAL A 287 -8.34 2.93 -7.64
N ASP A 288 -8.57 2.90 -8.95
CA ASP A 288 -8.33 1.69 -9.75
C ASP A 288 -6.83 1.62 -10.06
N PRO A 289 -6.08 0.65 -9.53
CA PRO A 289 -4.65 0.55 -9.79
C PRO A 289 -4.28 0.31 -11.26
N ASN A 290 -5.24 -0.11 -12.10
CA ASN A 290 -5.03 -0.23 -13.54
C ASN A 290 -5.08 1.13 -14.27
N ASP A 291 -5.74 2.14 -13.70
CA ASP A 291 -5.80 3.51 -14.23
C ASP A 291 -5.76 4.56 -13.10
N PRO A 292 -4.63 4.67 -12.39
CA PRO A 292 -4.52 5.58 -11.26
C PRO A 292 -4.61 7.06 -11.67
N ALA A 293 -4.45 7.37 -12.95
CA ALA A 293 -4.56 8.72 -13.49
C ALA A 293 -6.02 9.21 -13.52
N ALA A 294 -7.00 8.30 -13.55
CA ALA A 294 -8.42 8.62 -13.52
C ALA A 294 -8.91 9.11 -12.14
N SER A 295 -8.19 8.77 -11.07
CA SER A 295 -8.48 9.25 -9.70
C SER A 295 -7.76 10.55 -9.39
N ASP A 296 -8.40 11.41 -8.60
CA ASP A 296 -7.78 12.61 -8.05
C ASP A 296 -6.58 12.25 -7.17
N SER A 297 -5.56 13.11 -7.13
CA SER A 297 -4.30 12.81 -6.44
C SER A 297 -4.48 12.47 -4.96
N ASP A 298 -5.44 13.12 -4.31
CA ASP A 298 -5.71 12.97 -2.87
C ASP A 298 -6.44 11.65 -2.55
N ASP A 299 -6.95 10.96 -3.57
CA ASP A 299 -7.74 9.72 -3.46
C ASP A 299 -6.93 8.47 -3.87
N ARG A 300 -5.66 8.66 -4.24
CA ARG A 300 -4.75 7.59 -4.68
C ARG A 300 -4.12 6.80 -3.55
N GLY A 301 -4.29 7.21 -2.29
CA GLY A 301 -3.72 6.56 -1.12
C GLY A 301 -4.79 6.15 -0.10
N ALA A 302 -4.36 5.50 0.99
CA ALA A 302 -5.22 5.15 2.11
C ALA A 302 -5.50 6.38 3.00
N ARG A 303 -6.61 7.09 2.74
CA ARG A 303 -7.06 8.23 3.56
C ARG A 303 -7.42 7.79 4.98
N SER A 304 -7.92 6.58 5.13
CA SER A 304 -8.24 5.91 6.40
C SER A 304 -7.08 5.90 7.42
N VAL A 305 -5.82 5.97 6.97
CA VAL A 305 -4.62 5.99 7.83
C VAL A 305 -3.85 7.30 7.81
N SER A 306 -4.18 8.22 6.90
CA SER A 306 -3.43 9.47 6.68
C SER A 306 -4.24 10.74 6.95
N THR A 307 -5.54 10.72 6.64
CA THR A 307 -6.43 11.87 6.84
C THR A 307 -6.90 11.93 8.29
N VAL A 308 -6.74 13.12 8.89
CA VAL A 308 -7.10 13.34 10.29
C VAL A 308 -8.40 14.15 10.43
N PHE A 309 -9.08 13.94 11.56
CA PHE A 309 -10.26 14.68 11.96
C PHE A 309 -10.37 14.70 13.50
N GLU A 310 -11.14 15.64 14.04
CA GLU A 310 -11.47 15.59 15.47
C GLU A 310 -12.48 14.44 15.72
N PRO A 311 -12.19 13.49 16.63
CA PRO A 311 -13.06 12.33 16.85
C PRO A 311 -14.39 12.73 17.53
N GLY A 312 -14.41 13.86 18.23
CA GLY A 312 -15.57 14.30 18.99
C GLY A 312 -16.04 13.25 19.99
N SER A 313 -17.35 13.03 20.05
CA SER A 313 -17.96 12.18 21.09
C SER A 313 -17.52 10.71 21.08
N THR A 314 -16.88 10.20 20.02
CA THR A 314 -16.31 8.84 20.03
C THR A 314 -15.11 8.72 20.98
N ALA A 315 -14.40 9.83 21.25
CA ALA A 315 -13.26 9.85 22.18
C ALA A 315 -13.66 9.96 23.66
N LYS A 316 -14.94 10.22 23.98
CA LYS A 316 -15.42 10.23 25.38
C LYS A 316 -15.15 8.93 26.10
N VAL A 317 -15.11 7.81 25.36
CA VAL A 317 -14.76 6.48 25.87
C VAL A 317 -13.42 6.51 26.61
N ILE A 318 -12.43 7.26 26.11
CA ILE A 318 -11.11 7.39 26.75
C ILE A 318 -11.23 8.11 28.10
N THR A 319 -12.02 9.18 28.17
CA THR A 319 -12.25 9.91 29.44
C THR A 319 -13.02 9.06 30.45
N MET A 320 -14.02 8.29 30.00
CA MET A 320 -14.72 7.35 30.87
C MET A 320 -13.77 6.23 31.34
N ALA A 321 -12.90 5.72 30.46
CA ALA A 321 -11.91 4.71 30.78
C ALA A 321 -10.95 5.20 31.87
N ALA A 322 -10.40 6.41 31.69
CA ALA A 322 -9.53 7.05 32.67
C ALA A 322 -10.21 7.19 34.04
N ALA A 323 -11.46 7.67 34.07
CA ALA A 323 -12.18 7.87 35.32
C ALA A 323 -12.47 6.56 36.08
N LEU A 324 -12.71 5.47 35.35
CA LEU A 324 -12.91 4.14 35.91
C LEU A 324 -11.59 3.51 36.38
N GLU A 325 -10.53 3.59 35.56
CA GLU A 325 -9.22 2.99 35.83
C GLU A 325 -8.52 3.67 37.01
N GLU A 326 -8.62 5.00 37.11
CA GLU A 326 -8.13 5.76 38.28
C GLU A 326 -9.02 5.61 39.52
N GLY A 327 -10.17 4.92 39.40
CA GLY A 327 -11.11 4.67 40.50
C GLY A 327 -11.81 5.94 41.03
N VAL A 328 -11.77 7.04 40.29
CA VAL A 328 -12.41 8.31 40.68
C VAL A 328 -13.91 8.30 40.41
N ALA A 329 -14.38 7.42 39.52
CA ALA A 329 -15.80 7.20 39.27
C ALA A 329 -16.13 5.71 39.07
N THR A 330 -17.42 5.39 39.16
CA THR A 330 -18.01 4.10 38.82
C THR A 330 -19.13 4.33 37.81
N PRO A 331 -19.63 3.31 37.10
CA PRO A 331 -20.75 3.47 36.16
C PRO A 331 -22.00 4.12 36.78
N LEU A 332 -22.14 4.02 38.12
CA LEU A 332 -23.26 4.53 38.90
C LEU A 332 -22.99 5.87 39.59
N THR A 333 -21.78 6.44 39.44
CA THR A 333 -21.45 7.75 40.01
C THR A 333 -22.41 8.80 39.46
N ARG A 334 -22.94 9.64 40.35
CA ARG A 334 -24.05 10.56 40.06
C ARG A 334 -23.53 11.94 39.69
N PHE A 335 -24.06 12.48 38.60
CA PHE A 335 -23.76 13.81 38.10
C PHE A 335 -25.04 14.60 37.87
N THR A 336 -24.93 15.90 38.06
CA THR A 336 -25.94 16.88 37.62
C THR A 336 -25.37 17.56 36.39
N ALA A 337 -25.85 17.18 35.20
CA ALA A 337 -25.36 17.66 33.92
C ALA A 337 -26.32 18.72 33.35
N PRO A 338 -26.01 20.03 33.50
CA PRO A 338 -26.81 21.09 32.87
C PRO A 338 -26.51 21.18 31.37
N TYR A 339 -27.44 21.72 30.59
CA TYR A 339 -27.19 22.07 29.18
C TYR A 339 -25.94 22.95 28.99
N ARG A 340 -25.69 23.88 29.91
CA ARG A 340 -24.53 24.77 29.91
C ARG A 340 -23.75 24.63 31.21
N TYR A 341 -22.46 24.35 31.10
CA TYR A 341 -21.57 24.20 32.25
C TYR A 341 -20.35 25.11 32.09
N THR A 342 -20.01 25.84 33.15
CA THR A 342 -18.84 26.73 33.21
C THR A 342 -17.84 26.18 34.21
N THR A 343 -16.64 25.89 33.73
CA THR A 343 -15.53 25.31 34.53
C THR A 343 -14.91 26.35 35.45
N LYS A 344 -14.05 25.89 36.37
CA LYS A 344 -13.33 26.76 37.32
C LYS A 344 -12.43 27.82 36.68
N ASN A 345 -12.00 27.61 35.44
CA ASN A 345 -11.20 28.56 34.66
C ASN A 345 -12.02 29.40 33.67
N ASP A 346 -13.32 29.55 33.94
CA ASP A 346 -14.26 30.42 33.21
C ASP A 346 -14.49 30.02 31.74
N GLN A 347 -14.30 28.74 31.41
CA GLN A 347 -14.64 28.21 30.09
C GLN A 347 -16.02 27.59 30.12
N THR A 348 -16.84 27.94 29.12
CA THR A 348 -18.20 27.43 29.02
C THR A 348 -18.33 26.41 27.90
N PHE A 349 -18.97 25.29 28.23
CA PHE A 349 -19.30 24.18 27.35
C PHE A 349 -20.81 23.96 27.33
N THR A 350 -21.30 23.47 26.19
CA THR A 350 -22.72 23.17 26.00
C THR A 350 -22.89 21.78 25.40
N ASP A 351 -24.01 21.15 25.75
CA ASP A 351 -24.48 19.96 25.07
C ASP A 351 -25.07 20.32 23.69
N SER A 352 -25.28 19.32 22.84
CA SER A 352 -25.83 19.53 21.50
C SER A 352 -27.31 19.93 21.49
N HIS A 353 -28.03 19.62 22.58
CA HIS A 353 -29.45 19.87 22.75
C HIS A 353 -29.72 20.41 24.16
N ASP A 354 -30.66 21.34 24.29
CA ASP A 354 -31.08 21.87 25.59
C ASP A 354 -32.13 20.95 26.23
N TYR A 355 -31.66 20.07 27.10
CA TYR A 355 -32.49 19.21 27.93
C TYR A 355 -32.63 19.72 29.37
N GLY A 356 -32.27 20.98 29.63
CA GLY A 356 -32.21 21.51 30.98
C GLY A 356 -31.15 20.83 31.85
N GLU A 357 -31.44 20.68 33.14
CA GLU A 357 -30.57 19.98 34.10
C GLU A 357 -30.93 18.49 34.15
N GLN A 358 -29.96 17.63 33.83
CA GLN A 358 -30.14 16.18 33.84
C GLN A 358 -29.44 15.53 35.04
N LYS A 359 -30.12 14.58 35.69
CA LYS A 359 -29.54 13.70 36.72
C LYS A 359 -29.04 12.43 36.07
N LEU A 360 -27.77 12.42 35.66
CA LEU A 360 -27.16 11.31 34.95
C LEU A 360 -26.22 10.52 35.85
N THR A 361 -26.12 9.22 35.60
CA THR A 361 -24.96 8.44 36.07
C THR A 361 -23.79 8.59 35.11
N LEU A 362 -22.62 8.05 35.43
CA LEU A 362 -21.48 7.99 34.48
C LEU A 362 -21.89 7.25 33.19
N ALA A 363 -22.61 6.13 33.32
CA ALA A 363 -23.19 5.40 32.19
C ALA A 363 -24.14 6.30 31.37
N GLY A 364 -24.99 7.06 32.06
CA GLY A 364 -25.89 8.02 31.42
C GLY A 364 -25.18 9.10 30.62
N ILE A 365 -24.10 9.69 31.16
CA ILE A 365 -23.30 10.70 30.46
C ILE A 365 -22.81 10.17 29.11
N LEU A 366 -22.31 8.93 29.08
CA LEU A 366 -21.84 8.31 27.85
C LEU A 366 -23.02 8.01 26.90
N ALA A 367 -24.11 7.45 27.42
CA ALA A 367 -25.30 7.05 26.65
C ALA A 367 -25.95 8.22 25.89
N VAL A 368 -26.22 9.33 26.60
CA VAL A 368 -26.82 10.55 26.00
C VAL A 368 -25.78 11.50 25.41
N SER A 369 -24.50 11.15 25.51
CA SER A 369 -23.38 11.92 24.97
C SER A 369 -23.31 13.36 25.50
N SER A 370 -23.51 13.58 26.81
CA SER A 370 -23.41 14.91 27.43
C SER A 370 -21.95 15.39 27.46
N ASN A 371 -21.65 16.51 26.81
CA ASN A 371 -20.36 17.20 26.87
C ASN A 371 -20.14 17.81 28.26
N THR A 372 -21.17 18.46 28.82
CA THR A 372 -21.08 19.09 30.14
C THR A 372 -20.86 18.05 31.25
N GLY A 373 -21.52 16.90 31.17
CA GLY A 373 -21.24 15.76 32.03
C GLY A 373 -19.82 15.22 31.85
N THR A 374 -19.35 15.10 30.60
CA THR A 374 -17.98 14.61 30.33
C THR A 374 -16.90 15.55 30.87
N VAL A 375 -17.10 16.87 30.75
CA VAL A 375 -16.21 17.87 31.35
C VAL A 375 -16.17 17.72 32.87
N GLN A 376 -17.32 17.53 33.52
CA GLN A 376 -17.36 17.29 34.97
C GLN A 376 -16.62 16.02 35.38
N VAL A 377 -16.70 14.94 34.58
CA VAL A 377 -15.90 13.73 34.80
C VAL A 377 -14.41 14.05 34.63
N GLY A 378 -14.05 14.79 33.59
CA GLY A 378 -12.67 15.24 33.34
C GLY A 378 -12.09 16.13 34.44
N GLU A 379 -12.91 16.90 35.16
CA GLU A 379 -12.47 17.68 36.34
C GLU A 379 -12.05 16.80 37.53
N MET A 380 -12.39 15.51 37.52
CA MET A 380 -11.95 14.54 38.53
C MET A 380 -10.54 13.99 38.24
N LEU A 381 -9.98 14.29 37.07
CA LEU A 381 -8.66 13.86 36.60
C LEU A 381 -7.70 15.05 36.49
N THR A 382 -6.39 14.81 36.63
CA THR A 382 -5.38 15.83 36.33
C THR A 382 -5.27 16.08 34.82
N ALA A 383 -4.63 17.18 34.40
CA ALA A 383 -4.33 17.42 32.98
C ALA A 383 -3.41 16.32 32.42
N GLU A 384 -2.37 15.97 33.16
CA GLU A 384 -1.45 14.88 32.86
C GLU A 384 -2.19 13.54 32.69
N GLN A 385 -3.04 13.14 33.64
CA GLN A 385 -3.84 11.90 33.50
C GLN A 385 -4.69 11.91 32.23
N ARG A 386 -5.38 13.02 31.93
CA ARG A 386 -6.20 13.11 30.70
C ARG A 386 -5.36 12.92 29.45
N TRP A 387 -4.17 13.48 29.40
CA TRP A 387 -3.23 13.31 28.30
C TRP A 387 -2.66 11.90 28.23
N GLU A 388 -2.23 11.34 29.36
CA GLU A 388 -1.68 9.98 29.43
C GLU A 388 -2.64 8.94 28.88
N TYR A 389 -3.94 9.05 29.17
CA TYR A 389 -4.92 8.12 28.61
C TYR A 389 -5.17 8.37 27.12
N LEU A 390 -5.13 9.60 26.61
CA LEU A 390 -5.18 9.83 25.16
C LEU A 390 -3.99 9.17 24.46
N ASP A 391 -2.79 9.34 25.01
CA ASP A 391 -1.54 8.78 24.49
C ASP A 391 -1.53 7.23 24.57
N LYS A 392 -1.86 6.64 25.72
CA LYS A 392 -1.95 5.16 25.89
C LYS A 392 -2.93 4.51 24.91
N PHE A 393 -4.04 5.19 24.59
CA PHE A 393 -5.00 4.74 23.59
C PHE A 393 -4.54 4.96 22.13
N GLY A 394 -3.36 5.54 21.90
CA GLY A 394 -2.70 5.65 20.60
C GLY A 394 -2.84 7.00 19.91
N PHE A 395 -3.38 8.04 20.55
CA PHE A 395 -3.46 9.37 19.94
C PHE A 395 -2.06 10.00 19.90
N GLY A 396 -1.69 10.63 18.78
CA GLY A 396 -0.35 11.17 18.59
C GLY A 396 0.69 10.14 18.14
N GLN A 397 0.29 8.91 17.87
CA GLN A 397 1.17 7.79 17.48
C GLN A 397 0.69 7.13 16.19
N THR A 398 1.60 6.72 15.32
CA THR A 398 1.23 5.83 14.20
C THR A 398 0.85 4.45 14.73
N THR A 399 -0.06 3.77 14.04
CA THR A 399 -0.56 2.46 14.43
C THR A 399 0.35 1.31 14.02
N GLY A 400 1.17 1.50 12.99
CA GLY A 400 2.05 0.46 12.45
C GLY A 400 1.29 -0.60 11.65
N VAL A 401 0.26 -0.20 10.91
CA VAL A 401 -0.66 -1.11 10.20
C VAL A 401 -0.01 -1.86 9.04
N GLY A 402 1.18 -1.45 8.61
CA GLY A 402 1.84 -1.99 7.42
C GLY A 402 1.54 -1.19 6.16
N LEU A 403 1.08 0.07 6.28
CA LEU A 403 0.94 0.99 5.15
C LEU A 403 1.88 2.19 5.33
N LEU A 404 2.30 2.76 4.20
CA LEU A 404 3.09 3.99 4.20
C LEU A 404 2.21 5.22 4.50
N ALA A 405 2.86 6.34 4.84
CA ALA A 405 2.23 7.64 5.06
C ALA A 405 1.13 7.67 6.15
N GLU A 406 1.26 6.83 7.18
CA GLU A 406 0.44 6.95 8.37
C GLU A 406 0.62 8.32 9.03
N SER A 407 -0.49 8.97 9.34
CA SER A 407 -0.47 10.15 10.19
C SER A 407 -0.50 9.73 11.65
N PRO A 408 0.36 10.29 12.52
CA PRO A 408 0.26 10.09 13.96
C PRO A 408 -0.96 10.80 14.56
N GLY A 409 -1.67 11.63 13.78
CA GLY A 409 -2.68 12.54 14.33
C GLY A 409 -2.04 13.78 14.94
N ILE A 410 -2.79 14.45 15.81
CA ILE A 410 -2.36 15.63 16.56
C ILE A 410 -2.81 15.45 18.01
N LEU A 411 -1.84 15.32 18.91
CA LEU A 411 -2.01 15.39 20.36
C LEU A 411 -0.91 16.32 20.89
N HIS A 412 -1.31 17.49 21.38
CA HIS A 412 -0.37 18.41 22.04
C HIS A 412 -0.07 17.94 23.46
N ASP A 413 1.16 18.19 23.94
CA ASP A 413 1.53 17.98 25.34
C ASP A 413 0.60 18.76 26.27
N TRP A 414 0.31 18.19 27.44
CA TRP A 414 -0.72 18.73 28.33
C TRP A 414 -0.33 20.08 28.94
N GLU A 415 0.97 20.38 29.02
CA GLU A 415 1.51 21.67 29.44
C GLU A 415 1.22 22.80 28.44
N ASP A 416 1.02 22.46 27.16
CA ASP A 416 0.71 23.41 26.09
C ASP A 416 -0.79 23.65 25.91
N TRP A 417 -1.64 22.93 26.64
CA TRP A 417 -3.08 23.11 26.56
C TRP A 417 -3.52 24.46 27.12
N ASP A 418 -4.20 25.23 26.28
CA ASP A 418 -4.83 26.48 26.71
C ASP A 418 -6.04 26.22 27.64
N GLY A 419 -6.60 27.30 28.18
CA GLY A 419 -7.71 27.22 29.14
C GLY A 419 -8.94 26.46 28.62
N ARG A 420 -9.23 26.49 27.32
CA ARG A 420 -10.34 25.74 26.71
C ARG A 420 -9.92 24.33 26.34
N THR A 421 -8.78 24.17 25.68
CA THR A 421 -8.28 22.89 25.18
C THR A 421 -8.09 21.90 26.32
N THR A 422 -7.66 22.35 27.50
CA THR A 422 -7.54 21.47 28.68
C THR A 422 -8.82 20.68 28.95
N TRP A 423 -10.01 21.24 28.71
CA TRP A 423 -11.28 20.53 28.90
C TRP A 423 -11.86 19.96 27.60
N ALA A 424 -11.59 20.60 26.45
CA ALA A 424 -12.13 20.19 25.17
C ALA A 424 -11.70 18.77 24.76
N VAL A 425 -10.47 18.38 25.11
CA VAL A 425 -9.92 17.04 24.84
C VAL A 425 -10.74 15.92 25.47
N THR A 426 -11.44 16.19 26.59
CA THR A 426 -12.24 15.18 27.32
C THR A 426 -13.41 14.64 26.49
N PHE A 427 -13.84 15.39 25.48
CA PHE A 427 -14.88 14.98 24.55
C PHE A 427 -14.42 15.05 23.08
N GLY A 428 -13.11 14.89 22.85
CA GLY A 428 -12.53 14.68 21.53
C GLY A 428 -12.41 15.92 20.65
N GLN A 429 -12.24 17.09 21.25
CA GLN A 429 -11.91 18.35 20.54
C GLN A 429 -10.54 18.87 20.98
N GLY A 430 -9.82 19.55 20.09
CA GLY A 430 -8.42 19.94 20.31
C GLY A 430 -7.42 18.80 20.12
N VAL A 431 -7.87 17.70 19.50
CA VAL A 431 -7.06 16.54 19.08
C VAL A 431 -7.50 16.12 17.68
N ALA A 432 -6.59 15.55 16.88
CA ALA A 432 -6.93 15.02 15.57
C ALA A 432 -6.43 13.58 15.42
N VAL A 433 -7.25 12.71 14.84
CA VAL A 433 -6.95 11.27 14.69
C VAL A 433 -7.38 10.76 13.33
N THR A 434 -6.85 9.60 12.94
CA THR A 434 -7.25 8.87 11.75
C THR A 434 -8.46 7.96 12.04
N ALA A 435 -9.07 7.43 10.98
CA ALA A 435 -10.15 6.45 11.12
C ALA A 435 -9.66 5.18 11.82
N LEU A 436 -8.44 4.73 11.49
CA LEU A 436 -7.85 3.56 12.10
C LEU A 436 -7.53 3.75 13.58
N GLN A 437 -6.96 4.90 13.99
CA GLN A 437 -6.77 5.22 15.41
C GLN A 437 -8.09 5.25 16.18
N THR A 438 -9.15 5.81 15.58
CA THR A 438 -10.49 5.81 16.17
C THR A 438 -11.01 4.37 16.36
N THR A 439 -10.75 3.47 15.42
CA THR A 439 -11.13 2.05 15.49
C THR A 439 -10.34 1.33 16.59
N GLN A 440 -9.03 1.59 16.71
CA GLN A 440 -8.16 1.01 17.72
C GLN A 440 -8.65 1.26 19.15
N VAL A 441 -9.18 2.46 19.44
CA VAL A 441 -9.76 2.78 20.76
C VAL A 441 -10.83 1.78 21.18
N TYR A 442 -11.71 1.41 20.24
CA TYR A 442 -12.80 0.48 20.49
C TYR A 442 -12.31 -0.96 20.48
N SER A 443 -11.28 -1.28 19.67
CA SER A 443 -10.62 -2.58 19.70
C SER A 443 -9.96 -2.88 21.05
N ILE A 444 -9.34 -1.88 21.68
CA ILE A 444 -8.79 -1.98 23.05
C ILE A 444 -9.90 -2.35 24.05
N VAL A 445 -11.05 -1.69 23.98
CA VAL A 445 -12.18 -1.98 24.88
C VAL A 445 -12.78 -3.36 24.59
N ALA A 446 -12.91 -3.72 23.31
CA ALA A 446 -13.37 -5.04 22.87
C ALA A 446 -12.48 -6.18 23.34
N ASN A 447 -11.17 -5.96 23.36
CA ASN A 447 -10.18 -6.96 23.68
C ASN A 447 -9.72 -6.91 25.16
N GLY A 448 -10.64 -6.62 26.09
CA GLY A 448 -10.38 -6.66 27.53
C GLY A 448 -9.29 -5.69 28.01
N GLY A 449 -9.10 -4.58 27.30
CA GLY A 449 -8.12 -3.53 27.63
C GLY A 449 -6.74 -3.73 27.01
N LEU A 450 -6.56 -4.69 26.11
CA LEU A 450 -5.31 -4.92 25.38
C LEU A 450 -5.29 -4.20 24.03
N LYS A 451 -4.25 -3.41 23.79
CA LYS A 451 -3.92 -2.81 22.50
C LYS A 451 -3.11 -3.82 21.69
N ILE A 452 -3.70 -4.29 20.61
CA ILE A 452 -3.03 -5.10 19.58
C ILE A 452 -2.68 -4.17 18.41
N GLN A 453 -1.48 -4.33 17.86
CA GLN A 453 -1.07 -3.64 16.64
C GLN A 453 -1.99 -4.06 15.49
N PRO A 454 -2.72 -3.14 14.84
CA PRO A 454 -3.52 -3.50 13.68
C PRO A 454 -2.59 -3.90 12.52
N THR A 455 -3.06 -4.75 11.60
CA THR A 455 -2.27 -5.11 10.41
C THR A 455 -3.14 -5.32 9.17
N VAL A 456 -2.74 -4.77 8.02
CA VAL A 456 -3.32 -5.09 6.70
C VAL A 456 -2.65 -6.29 6.03
N VAL A 457 -1.48 -6.72 6.51
CA VAL A 457 -0.77 -7.89 6.00
C VAL A 457 -0.85 -9.00 7.04
N LYS A 458 -1.29 -10.18 6.62
CA LYS A 458 -1.34 -11.38 7.44
C LYS A 458 0.03 -12.09 7.46
N GLY A 459 0.74 -12.06 6.34
CA GLY A 459 2.06 -12.65 6.22
C GLY A 459 2.50 -12.78 4.76
N PHE A 460 3.52 -13.62 4.56
CA PHE A 460 4.18 -13.84 3.27
C PHE A 460 4.12 -15.31 2.90
N ARG A 461 3.96 -15.60 1.61
CA ARG A 461 3.96 -16.96 1.07
C ARG A 461 5.07 -17.14 0.04
N ASP A 462 5.97 -18.07 0.33
CA ASP A 462 7.06 -18.46 -0.56
C ASP A 462 6.56 -19.24 -1.79
N ALA A 463 7.39 -19.31 -2.83
CA ALA A 463 7.10 -20.06 -4.05
C ALA A 463 6.89 -21.58 -3.82
N ASP A 464 7.37 -22.14 -2.71
CA ASP A 464 7.13 -23.54 -2.33
C ASP A 464 5.83 -23.75 -1.52
N GLY A 465 5.10 -22.66 -1.24
CA GLY A 465 3.85 -22.64 -0.49
C GLY A 465 4.03 -22.46 1.02
N THR A 466 5.25 -22.31 1.52
CA THR A 466 5.51 -22.01 2.94
C THR A 466 4.92 -20.64 3.30
N PHE A 467 4.17 -20.57 4.40
CA PHE A 467 3.56 -19.34 4.89
C PHE A 467 4.24 -18.88 6.18
N THR A 468 4.62 -17.60 6.22
CA THR A 468 5.22 -16.94 7.37
C THR A 468 4.32 -15.78 7.80
N GLU A 469 3.78 -15.84 9.02
CA GLU A 469 2.98 -14.73 9.58
C GLU A 469 3.83 -13.47 9.76
N VAL A 470 3.20 -12.30 9.59
CA VAL A 470 3.88 -11.03 9.84
C VAL A 470 4.19 -10.89 11.33
N GLU A 471 5.38 -10.38 11.66
CA GLU A 471 5.72 -10.07 13.04
C GLU A 471 5.06 -8.76 13.46
N THR A 472 4.26 -8.81 14.53
CA THR A 472 3.62 -7.63 15.14
C THR A 472 4.18 -7.39 16.54
N ALA A 473 4.08 -6.14 17.01
CA ALA A 473 4.41 -5.81 18.39
C ALA A 473 3.58 -6.62 19.39
N GLU A 474 4.20 -6.96 20.52
CA GLU A 474 3.54 -7.64 21.62
C GLU A 474 2.35 -6.81 22.16
N PRO A 475 1.21 -7.45 22.47
CA PRO A 475 0.04 -6.74 23.00
C PRO A 475 0.35 -5.94 24.27
N GLU A 476 -0.12 -4.69 24.31
CA GLU A 476 0.08 -3.78 25.45
C GLU A 476 -1.21 -3.65 26.27
N ARG A 477 -1.11 -3.71 27.61
CA ARG A 477 -2.27 -3.43 28.47
C ARG A 477 -2.45 -1.94 28.69
N VAL A 478 -3.54 -1.39 28.16
CA VAL A 478 -3.92 0.03 28.27
C VAL A 478 -4.79 0.28 29.50
N ILE A 479 -5.77 -0.60 29.72
CA ILE A 479 -6.67 -0.58 30.89
C ILE A 479 -6.87 -1.99 31.45
N SER A 480 -7.36 -2.08 32.67
CA SER A 480 -7.73 -3.36 33.26
C SER A 480 -8.93 -3.99 32.53
N GLU A 481 -9.00 -5.33 32.54
CA GLU A 481 -10.13 -6.08 32.00
C GLU A 481 -11.47 -5.70 32.66
N SER A 482 -11.42 -5.36 33.96
CA SER A 482 -12.58 -4.86 34.72
C SER A 482 -13.09 -3.53 34.16
N THR A 483 -12.19 -2.58 33.88
CA THR A 483 -12.57 -1.29 33.28
C THR A 483 -13.11 -1.50 31.87
N ALA A 484 -12.47 -2.33 31.05
CA ALA A 484 -12.94 -2.65 29.71
C ALA A 484 -14.35 -3.26 29.72
N THR A 485 -14.64 -4.18 30.64
CA THR A 485 -15.96 -4.81 30.82
C THR A 485 -17.03 -3.79 31.21
N GLN A 486 -16.71 -2.88 32.14
CA GLN A 486 -17.63 -1.81 32.55
C GLN A 486 -17.91 -0.84 31.39
N LEU A 487 -16.88 -0.45 30.64
CA LEU A 487 -17.03 0.39 29.45
C LEU A 487 -17.86 -0.28 28.37
N MET A 488 -17.65 -1.56 28.10
CA MET A 488 -18.44 -2.33 27.13
C MET A 488 -19.92 -2.25 27.48
N THR A 489 -20.26 -2.48 28.75
CA THR A 489 -21.64 -2.42 29.25
C THR A 489 -22.23 -1.01 29.10
N MET A 490 -21.45 0.03 29.42
CA MET A 490 -21.88 1.43 29.24
C MET A 490 -22.06 1.81 27.75
N LEU A 491 -21.30 1.20 26.85
CA LEU A 491 -21.41 1.43 25.40
C LEU A 491 -22.60 0.71 24.77
N GLU A 492 -23.08 -0.39 25.35
CA GLU A 492 -24.32 -1.05 24.93
C GLU A 492 -25.55 -0.16 25.15
N ASP A 493 -25.56 0.69 26.18
CA ASP A 493 -26.65 1.64 26.44
C ASP A 493 -26.86 2.63 25.28
N VAL A 494 -25.80 2.94 24.51
CA VAL A 494 -25.86 3.90 23.40
C VAL A 494 -26.74 3.39 22.25
N THR A 495 -26.80 2.07 22.05
CA THR A 495 -27.59 1.44 20.98
C THR A 495 -29.00 1.03 21.43
N GLN A 496 -29.29 1.14 22.73
CA GLN A 496 -30.62 0.88 23.28
C GLN A 496 -31.58 2.07 23.12
N SER A 497 -32.86 1.81 23.39
CA SER A 497 -33.89 2.85 23.42
C SER A 497 -33.53 3.97 24.39
N GLY A 498 -33.44 5.20 23.88
CA GLY A 498 -33.02 6.39 24.64
C GLY A 498 -31.54 6.75 24.48
N GLY A 499 -30.74 5.87 23.87
CA GLY A 499 -29.38 6.15 23.44
C GLY A 499 -29.31 6.91 22.10
N THR A 500 -28.10 7.32 21.72
CA THR A 500 -27.86 8.13 20.52
C THR A 500 -27.61 7.32 19.24
N GLY A 501 -27.41 6.00 19.35
CA GLY A 501 -26.98 5.11 18.26
C GLY A 501 -27.97 4.00 17.92
N VAL A 502 -29.27 4.20 18.15
CA VAL A 502 -30.31 3.15 18.04
C VAL A 502 -30.35 2.47 16.66
N LEU A 503 -30.02 3.19 15.59
CA LEU A 503 -30.02 2.65 14.23
C LEU A 503 -28.88 1.68 13.94
N ALA A 504 -27.89 1.56 14.84
CA ALA A 504 -26.82 0.57 14.75
C ALA A 504 -27.25 -0.83 15.21
N LYS A 505 -28.48 -0.99 15.74
CA LYS A 505 -28.95 -2.28 16.25
C LYS A 505 -29.02 -3.34 15.15
N ILE A 506 -28.38 -4.48 15.41
CA ILE A 506 -28.39 -5.67 14.55
C ILE A 506 -29.31 -6.71 15.20
N ASP A 507 -30.22 -7.29 14.43
CA ASP A 507 -31.11 -8.33 14.95
C ASP A 507 -30.31 -9.60 15.29
N GLY A 508 -30.49 -10.12 16.51
CA GLY A 508 -29.79 -11.30 17.01
C GLY A 508 -28.40 -11.01 17.62
N TYR A 509 -27.88 -9.78 17.54
CA TYR A 509 -26.58 -9.44 18.11
C TYR A 509 -26.67 -8.26 19.07
N ARG A 510 -25.96 -8.34 20.19
CA ARG A 510 -25.71 -7.20 21.07
C ARG A 510 -24.67 -6.29 20.44
N VAL A 511 -24.91 -4.98 20.46
CA VAL A 511 -24.02 -3.99 19.85
C VAL A 511 -23.67 -2.94 20.89
N ALA A 512 -22.37 -2.77 21.13
CA ALA A 512 -21.82 -1.66 21.88
C ALA A 512 -21.27 -0.62 20.90
N GLY A 513 -21.44 0.67 21.16
CA GLY A 513 -20.87 1.66 20.24
C GLY A 513 -21.09 3.10 20.64
N LYS A 514 -20.61 4.01 19.79
CA LYS A 514 -20.72 5.44 20.02
C LYS A 514 -20.83 6.22 18.73
N THR A 515 -21.75 7.18 18.74
CA THR A 515 -21.86 8.22 17.71
C THR A 515 -20.87 9.35 17.95
N GLY A 516 -20.37 9.92 16.86
CA GLY A 516 -19.58 11.14 16.82
C GLY A 516 -20.18 12.15 15.86
N THR A 517 -20.04 13.43 16.21
CA THR A 517 -20.29 14.56 15.32
C THR A 517 -19.29 15.63 15.72
N ALA A 518 -18.39 15.96 14.80
CA ALA A 518 -17.35 16.96 15.01
C ALA A 518 -17.43 18.03 13.93
N GLN A 519 -17.13 19.27 14.31
CA GLN A 519 -16.96 20.33 13.33
C GLN A 519 -15.65 20.11 12.58
N ALA A 520 -15.66 20.41 11.29
CA ALA A 520 -14.49 20.31 10.45
C ALA A 520 -14.34 21.57 9.59
N THR A 521 -13.10 21.82 9.19
CA THR A 521 -12.77 22.92 8.30
C THR A 521 -13.39 22.68 6.93
N GLY A 522 -14.24 23.59 6.46
CA GLY A 522 -14.75 23.61 5.10
C GLY A 522 -13.71 24.17 4.12
N ALA A 523 -14.05 24.16 2.83
CA ALA A 523 -13.16 24.64 1.76
C ALA A 523 -12.71 26.11 1.91
N ASP A 524 -13.44 26.91 2.71
CA ASP A 524 -13.14 28.32 3.01
C ASP A 524 -12.21 28.51 4.22
N GLY A 525 -11.69 27.42 4.81
CA GLY A 525 -10.83 27.46 5.99
C GLY A 525 -11.57 27.71 7.30
N ARG A 526 -12.91 27.74 7.30
CA ARG A 526 -13.73 27.97 8.49
C ARG A 526 -14.36 26.66 8.97
N LEU A 527 -14.69 26.56 10.26
CA LEU A 527 -15.39 25.40 10.85
C LEU A 527 -16.88 25.38 10.43
N THR A 528 -17.13 25.07 9.16
CA THR A 528 -18.46 25.07 8.53
C THR A 528 -18.90 23.68 8.07
N SER A 529 -17.99 22.72 8.03
CA SER A 529 -18.27 21.32 7.69
C SER A 529 -18.41 20.48 8.95
N TYR A 530 -18.86 19.24 8.78
CA TYR A 530 -19.06 18.28 9.85
C TYR A 530 -18.49 16.91 9.47
N VAL A 531 -17.99 16.18 10.46
CA VAL A 531 -17.69 14.76 10.34
C VAL A 531 -18.69 14.01 11.19
N ALA A 532 -19.48 13.15 10.54
CA ALA A 532 -20.46 12.29 11.18
C ALA A 532 -19.85 10.89 11.29
N SER A 533 -19.87 10.29 12.48
CA SER A 533 -19.26 8.98 12.69
C SER A 533 -20.06 8.07 13.60
N PHE A 534 -19.88 6.77 13.40
CA PHE A 534 -20.31 5.74 14.33
C PHE A 534 -19.20 4.69 14.44
N VAL A 535 -18.85 4.31 15.66
CA VAL A 535 -17.92 3.21 15.92
C VAL A 535 -18.63 2.21 16.81
N GLY A 536 -18.62 0.95 16.42
CA GLY A 536 -19.30 -0.10 17.17
C GLY A 536 -18.53 -1.40 17.23
N ILE A 537 -18.91 -2.22 18.19
CA ILE A 537 -18.35 -3.52 18.53
C ILE A 537 -19.50 -4.50 18.47
N ALA A 538 -19.31 -5.60 17.76
CA ALA A 538 -20.31 -6.65 17.66
C ALA A 538 -19.66 -8.05 17.57
N PRO A 539 -20.27 -9.06 18.22
CA PRO A 539 -21.24 -8.96 19.32
C PRO A 539 -20.64 -8.28 20.55
N ALA A 540 -21.42 -7.63 21.41
CA ALA A 540 -20.89 -7.01 22.63
C ALA A 540 -20.57 -8.03 23.75
N ASP A 541 -21.23 -9.18 23.75
CA ASP A 541 -21.06 -10.27 24.73
C ASP A 541 -19.89 -11.20 24.44
N ASP A 542 -19.46 -11.29 23.19
CA ASP A 542 -18.25 -11.99 22.74
C ASP A 542 -17.65 -11.22 21.54
N PRO A 543 -16.91 -10.11 21.78
CA PRO A 543 -16.45 -9.21 20.73
C PRO A 543 -15.62 -9.89 19.67
N ARG A 544 -16.05 -9.77 18.40
CA ARG A 544 -15.34 -10.32 17.24
C ARG A 544 -14.86 -9.26 16.26
N ILE A 545 -15.66 -8.23 16.03
CA ILE A 545 -15.31 -7.14 15.13
C ILE A 545 -15.55 -5.78 15.77
N VAL A 546 -14.69 -4.82 15.41
CA VAL A 546 -14.94 -3.39 15.53
C VAL A 546 -15.16 -2.84 14.14
N VAL A 547 -16.21 -2.05 13.97
CA VAL A 547 -16.46 -1.33 12.72
C VAL A 547 -16.55 0.16 13.00
N SER A 548 -15.73 0.96 12.33
CA SER A 548 -15.87 2.41 12.29
C SER A 548 -16.41 2.86 10.94
N VAL A 549 -17.35 3.80 10.97
CA VAL A 549 -17.88 4.48 9.79
C VAL A 549 -17.73 5.98 10.01
N ILE A 550 -17.09 6.65 9.06
CA ILE A 550 -16.83 8.08 9.09
C ILE A 550 -17.29 8.69 7.77
N LEU A 551 -18.24 9.61 7.84
CA LEU A 551 -18.77 10.36 6.71
C LEU A 551 -18.38 11.82 6.85
N ARG A 552 -17.68 12.35 5.85
CA ARG A 552 -17.26 13.76 5.82
C ARG A 552 -18.27 14.61 5.07
N ASP A 553 -18.59 15.75 5.67
CA ASP A 553 -19.43 16.79 5.09
C ASP A 553 -20.82 16.32 4.57
N PRO A 554 -21.56 15.44 5.29
CA PRO A 554 -22.87 15.01 4.84
C PRO A 554 -23.84 16.21 4.75
N LYS A 555 -24.69 16.22 3.73
CA LYS A 555 -25.58 17.35 3.39
C LYS A 555 -27.01 17.16 3.85
N THR A 556 -27.47 15.93 3.97
CA THR A 556 -28.85 15.62 4.39
C THR A 556 -29.04 15.77 5.90
N GLU A 557 -28.11 15.22 6.69
CA GLU A 557 -28.13 15.24 8.15
C GLU A 557 -26.70 15.13 8.69
N ILE A 558 -26.41 15.78 9.82
CA ILE A 558 -25.05 15.86 10.37
C ILE A 558 -24.78 14.82 11.47
N TRP A 559 -25.82 14.18 12.00
CA TRP A 559 -25.69 13.27 13.14
C TRP A 559 -25.20 11.88 12.72
N GLY A 560 -24.09 11.44 13.31
CA GLY A 560 -23.55 10.10 13.07
C GLY A 560 -24.52 8.96 13.42
N GLY A 561 -25.44 9.19 14.37
CA GLY A 561 -26.49 8.23 14.73
C GLY A 561 -27.53 7.98 13.63
N THR A 562 -27.68 8.90 12.68
CA THR A 562 -28.64 8.78 11.57
C THR A 562 -27.98 8.50 10.24
N THR A 563 -26.74 8.93 10.03
CA THR A 563 -26.02 8.75 8.75
C THR A 563 -25.01 7.61 8.79
N ALA A 564 -24.19 7.50 9.84
CA ALA A 564 -23.12 6.49 9.93
C ALA A 564 -23.59 5.18 10.59
N ALA A 565 -24.51 5.24 11.57
CA ALA A 565 -25.00 4.06 12.27
C ALA A 565 -25.72 3.02 11.37
N PRO A 566 -26.53 3.40 10.36
CA PRO A 566 -27.11 2.43 9.42
C PRO A 566 -26.04 1.72 8.59
N VAL A 567 -25.03 2.45 8.12
CA VAL A 567 -23.89 1.87 7.38
C VAL A 567 -23.15 0.86 8.26
N PHE A 568 -22.90 1.20 9.53
CA PHE A 568 -22.32 0.28 10.50
C PHE A 568 -23.15 -1.00 10.59
N LYS A 569 -24.48 -0.86 10.76
CA LYS A 569 -25.38 -2.01 10.90
C LYS A 569 -25.24 -2.94 9.70
N ASP A 570 -25.28 -2.40 8.49
CA ASP A 570 -25.25 -3.19 7.26
C ASP A 570 -23.90 -3.92 7.12
N VAL A 571 -22.79 -3.19 7.28
CA VAL A 571 -21.43 -3.75 7.15
C VAL A 571 -21.13 -4.77 8.24
N ALA A 572 -21.45 -4.46 9.50
CA ALA A 572 -21.24 -5.38 10.61
C ALA A 572 -22.12 -6.63 10.48
N THR A 573 -23.37 -6.50 10.01
CA THR A 573 -24.24 -7.66 9.74
C THR A 573 -23.62 -8.58 8.71
N PHE A 574 -23.15 -8.02 7.59
CA PHE A 574 -22.49 -8.80 6.55
C PHE A 574 -21.21 -9.48 7.07
N ALA A 575 -20.35 -8.72 7.75
CA ALA A 575 -19.10 -9.25 8.32
C ALA A 575 -19.34 -10.38 9.33
N LEU A 576 -20.30 -10.23 10.25
CA LEU A 576 -20.65 -11.28 11.22
C LEU A 576 -21.15 -12.56 10.54
N GLN A 577 -21.94 -12.43 9.47
CA GLN A 577 -22.43 -13.56 8.69
C GLN A 577 -21.30 -14.25 7.92
N SER A 578 -20.43 -13.48 7.26
CA SER A 578 -19.26 -13.99 6.51
C SER A 578 -18.29 -14.73 7.44
N LEU A 579 -18.02 -14.16 8.62
CA LEU A 579 -17.17 -14.76 9.66
C LEU A 579 -17.88 -15.88 10.46
N ARG A 580 -19.17 -16.13 10.18
CA ARG A 580 -20.00 -17.14 10.84
C ARG A 580 -20.04 -17.00 12.37
N VAL A 581 -20.08 -15.76 12.84
CA VAL A 581 -20.13 -15.45 14.29
C VAL A 581 -21.52 -15.81 14.82
N PRO A 582 -21.64 -16.60 15.90
CA PRO A 582 -22.94 -16.97 16.46
C PRO A 582 -23.68 -15.74 17.02
N PRO A 583 -25.03 -15.69 16.91
CA PRO A 583 -25.84 -14.66 17.56
C PRO A 583 -25.66 -14.65 19.08
N SER A 584 -25.91 -13.48 19.69
CA SER A 584 -25.87 -13.31 21.15
C SER A 584 -26.93 -14.19 21.83
N THR A 585 -26.60 -14.68 23.02
CA THR A 585 -27.44 -15.69 23.73
C THR A 585 -28.25 -15.12 24.89
N SER A 586 -28.01 -13.87 25.28
CA SER A 586 -28.68 -13.20 26.39
C SER A 586 -28.94 -11.73 26.06
N ASP A 587 -29.91 -11.13 26.75
CA ASP A 587 -30.12 -9.67 26.74
C ASP A 587 -29.07 -8.98 27.63
N PRO A 588 -28.68 -7.73 27.33
CA PRO A 588 -27.71 -7.01 28.13
C PRO A 588 -28.25 -6.65 29.53
N VAL A 589 -27.38 -6.71 30.53
CA VAL A 589 -27.66 -6.21 31.88
C VAL A 589 -27.00 -4.84 32.04
N LEU A 590 -27.80 -3.80 31.84
CA LEU A 590 -27.32 -2.43 31.70
C LEU A 590 -27.35 -1.66 33.03
N TYR A 591 -26.54 -0.60 33.11
CA TYR A 591 -26.55 0.29 34.26
C TYR A 591 -27.72 1.28 34.17
N PRO A 592 -28.32 1.69 35.30
CA PRO A 592 -29.21 2.85 35.31
C PRO A 592 -28.48 4.07 34.76
N THR A 593 -29.04 4.71 33.73
CA THR A 593 -28.48 5.91 33.11
C THR A 593 -28.82 7.20 33.88
N THR A 594 -29.80 7.14 34.78
CA THR A 594 -30.26 8.28 35.60
C THR A 594 -30.35 7.91 37.09
N TRP A 595 -30.51 8.92 37.93
CA TRP A 595 -30.71 8.76 39.38
C TRP A 595 -31.79 9.70 39.92
N GLU A 596 -32.45 9.29 41.01
CA GLU A 596 -33.49 10.07 41.71
C GLU A 596 -32.94 10.96 42.82
#